data_AF-A0A955QFY6-F1
#
_entry.id   AF-A0A955QFY6-F1
#
_cell.length_a   1.000
_cell.length_b   1.000
_cell.length_c   1.000
_cell.angle_alpha   90.00
_cell.angle_beta   90.00
_cell.angle_gamma   90.00
#
_symmetry.space_group_name_H-M   'P 1'
#
loop_
_entity.id
_entity.type
_entity.pdbx_description
1 polymer ?
#
loop_
_entity_poly.entity_id
_entity_poly.type
_entity_poly.pdbx_seq_one_letter_code
_entity_poly.pdbx_strand_id
1 'polypeptide(L)'
;MIEHSLQAVNLSSLSDGKFFPSPAAWEDQVLYFLLLDRFSDGQEKGYTSNDGAIVRRGSTPVFQPIDGGNAEESIWKAAGQNFCGGNLHGLTSKLGYLERLGVTAIWISPIFKQVSFKETYHGYGIQNFLDVDPHFGKRDDLRTLVRTAHAHGIYVILDIILNHTGDVFRYNPNRYWTE
;
A
#
# COMPACT_ATOMS: atom_id res chain seq x y z
N MET A 1 15.57 25.37 13.75
CA MET A 1 16.09 24.13 13.15
C MET A 1 17.59 24.31 13.06
N ILE A 2 18.39 23.39 13.60
CA ILE A 2 19.85 23.45 13.50
C ILE A 2 20.20 22.70 12.21
N GLU A 3 20.76 23.39 11.23
CA GLU A 3 21.24 22.77 10.01
C GLU A 3 22.54 22.03 10.33
N HIS A 4 22.57 20.74 10.03
CA HIS A 4 23.77 19.91 10.16
C HIS A 4 24.39 19.71 8.77
N SER A 5 25.71 19.83 8.70
CA SER A 5 26.44 19.50 7.48
C SER A 5 26.37 17.99 7.22
N LEU A 6 26.29 17.60 5.94
CA LEU A 6 26.31 16.19 5.52
C LEU A 6 27.56 15.45 6.03
N GLN A 7 28.69 16.14 6.19
CA GLN A 7 29.92 15.59 6.75
C GLN A 7 29.80 15.26 8.24
N ALA A 8 28.86 15.86 8.97
CA ALA A 8 28.57 15.52 10.35
C ALA A 8 27.72 14.25 10.50
N VAL A 9 27.17 13.72 9.40
CA VAL A 9 26.41 12.47 9.40
C VAL A 9 27.39 11.30 9.30
N ASN A 10 27.47 10.50 10.38
CA ASN A 10 28.26 9.28 10.37
C ASN A 10 27.57 8.20 9.53
N LEU A 11 27.84 8.18 8.22
CA LEU A 11 27.28 7.19 7.30
C LEU A 11 27.71 5.76 7.62
N SER A 12 28.90 5.54 8.19
CA SER A 12 29.35 4.17 8.50
C SER A 12 28.51 3.54 9.61
N SER A 13 28.08 4.34 10.59
CA SER A 13 27.14 3.89 11.63
C SER A 13 25.74 3.54 11.09
N LEU A 14 25.37 4.06 9.90
CA LEU A 14 24.12 3.71 9.22
C LEU A 14 24.26 2.42 8.39
N SER A 15 25.48 2.01 8.04
CA SER A 15 25.77 0.80 7.27
C SER A 15 26.14 -0.43 8.11
N ASP A 16 26.36 -0.27 9.43
CA ASP A 16 26.70 -1.38 10.34
C ASP A 16 25.53 -2.36 10.60
N GLY A 17 24.32 -2.04 10.12
CA GLY A 17 23.14 -2.89 10.25
C GLY A 17 23.10 -4.04 9.24
N LYS A 18 22.56 -5.20 9.65
CA LYS A 18 22.13 -6.24 8.69
C LYS A 18 20.96 -5.71 7.86
N PHE A 19 21.17 -5.53 6.56
CA PHE A 19 20.13 -5.20 5.61
C PHE A 19 19.78 -6.41 4.74
N PHE A 20 18.59 -6.40 4.16
CA PHE A 20 18.23 -7.33 3.09
C PHE A 20 18.75 -6.71 1.77
N PRO A 21 19.75 -7.32 1.11
CA PRO A 21 20.35 -6.72 -0.08
C PRO A 21 19.32 -6.62 -1.20
N SER A 22 19.45 -5.62 -2.06
CA SER A 22 18.69 -5.59 -3.32
C SER A 22 19.00 -6.84 -4.17
N PRO A 23 18.05 -7.26 -5.03
CA PRO A 23 18.34 -8.35 -5.96
C PRO A 23 19.50 -7.96 -6.88
N ALA A 24 20.23 -8.96 -7.39
CA ALA A 24 21.28 -8.74 -8.37
C ALA A 24 20.75 -8.11 -9.67
N ALA A 25 19.51 -8.48 -10.03
CA ALA A 25 18.79 -8.05 -11.23
C ALA A 25 17.31 -7.91 -10.88
N TRP A 26 16.73 -6.75 -11.16
CA TRP A 26 15.30 -6.48 -10.93
C TRP A 26 14.42 -7.09 -12.03
N GLU A 27 14.97 -7.29 -13.22
CA GLU A 27 14.35 -7.95 -14.37
C GLU A 27 14.01 -9.43 -14.11
N ASP A 28 14.68 -10.06 -13.15
CA ASP A 28 14.41 -11.44 -12.73
C ASP A 28 13.29 -11.52 -11.67
N GLN A 29 12.74 -10.39 -11.22
CA GLN A 29 11.73 -10.36 -10.18
C GLN A 29 10.32 -10.39 -10.75
N VAL A 30 9.44 -11.16 -10.11
CA VAL A 30 8.01 -11.15 -10.38
C VAL A 30 7.36 -10.14 -9.44
N LEU A 31 7.02 -8.98 -9.98
CA LEU A 31 6.39 -7.89 -9.24
C LEU A 31 4.88 -8.08 -9.12
N TYR A 32 4.36 -7.87 -7.92
CA TYR A 32 2.92 -7.81 -7.64
C TYR A 32 2.56 -6.44 -7.06
N PHE A 33 1.86 -5.61 -7.82
CA PHE A 33 1.28 -4.37 -7.32
C PHE A 33 -0.03 -4.65 -6.59
N LEU A 34 -0.22 -4.01 -5.44
CA LEU A 34 -1.46 -4.09 -4.68
C LEU A 34 -1.86 -2.73 -4.10
N LEU A 35 -3.16 -2.46 -4.17
CA LEU A 35 -3.79 -1.37 -3.44
C LEU A 35 -4.12 -1.87 -2.03
N LEU A 36 -3.41 -1.37 -1.02
CA LEU A 36 -3.43 -1.92 0.33
C LEU A 36 -4.84 -2.01 0.92
N ASP A 37 -5.62 -0.93 0.78
CA ASP A 37 -7.01 -0.84 1.27
C ASP A 37 -7.94 -1.91 0.69
N ARG A 38 -7.62 -2.43 -0.50
CA ARG A 38 -8.48 -3.36 -1.25
C ARG A 38 -7.94 -4.79 -1.29
N PHE A 39 -6.78 -5.03 -0.69
CA PHE A 39 -6.11 -6.32 -0.80
C PHE A 39 -6.54 -7.31 0.28
N SER A 40 -6.35 -6.95 1.55
CA SER A 40 -6.66 -7.86 2.67
C SER A 40 -6.74 -7.10 3.99
N ASP A 41 -7.78 -7.38 4.78
CA ASP A 41 -7.95 -6.89 6.15
C ASP A 41 -7.54 -7.94 7.21
N GLY A 42 -7.20 -9.16 6.77
CA GLY A 42 -6.82 -10.30 7.61
C GLY A 42 -8.00 -11.07 8.22
N GLN A 43 -9.24 -10.69 7.88
CA GLN A 43 -10.47 -11.30 8.40
C GLN A 43 -11.11 -12.28 7.41
N GLU A 44 -10.43 -12.64 6.32
CA GLU A 44 -11.02 -13.49 5.29
C GLU A 44 -11.24 -14.92 5.82
N LYS A 45 -12.51 -15.33 5.91
CA LYS A 45 -12.92 -16.64 6.40
C LYS A 45 -13.20 -17.58 5.23
N GLY A 46 -12.14 -18.23 4.75
CA GLY A 46 -12.23 -19.12 3.59
C GLY A 46 -12.49 -18.36 2.29
N TYR A 47 -13.05 -19.05 1.30
CA TYR A 47 -13.44 -18.45 0.03
C TYR A 47 -14.96 -18.44 -0.04
N THR A 48 -15.57 -17.30 -0.34
CA THR A 48 -17.00 -17.20 -0.62
C THR A 48 -17.22 -16.81 -2.07
N SER A 49 -18.24 -17.38 -2.71
CA SER A 49 -18.70 -16.93 -4.03
C SER A 49 -19.39 -15.57 -3.92
N ASN A 50 -19.70 -14.96 -5.07
CA ASN A 50 -20.37 -13.65 -5.14
C ASN A 50 -21.76 -13.63 -4.46
N ASP A 51 -22.37 -14.80 -4.23
CA ASP A 51 -23.64 -14.98 -3.51
C ASP A 51 -23.46 -15.28 -2.01
N GLY A 52 -22.21 -15.25 -1.50
CA GLY A 52 -21.88 -15.47 -0.09
C GLY A 52 -21.75 -16.94 0.33
N ALA A 53 -21.88 -17.92 -0.59
CA ALA A 53 -21.72 -19.33 -0.24
C ALA A 53 -20.24 -19.72 -0.05
N ILE A 54 -19.93 -20.59 0.92
CA ILE A 54 -18.56 -21.06 1.15
C ILE A 54 -18.13 -21.98 0.01
N VAL A 55 -17.09 -21.57 -0.71
CA VAL A 55 -16.42 -22.33 -1.76
C VAL A 55 -15.36 -23.23 -1.12
N ARG A 56 -15.69 -24.52 -0.97
CA ARG A 56 -14.76 -25.55 -0.45
C ARG A 56 -13.84 -26.11 -1.52
N ARG A 57 -14.31 -26.15 -2.78
CA ARG A 57 -13.61 -26.59 -3.98
C ARG A 57 -14.24 -25.87 -5.18
N GLY A 58 -13.45 -25.54 -6.18
CA GLY A 58 -13.95 -24.95 -7.43
C GLY A 58 -12.82 -24.34 -8.24
N SER A 59 -13.02 -24.28 -9.55
CA SER A 59 -12.25 -23.42 -10.45
C SER A 59 -13.07 -22.15 -10.69
N THR A 60 -12.45 -20.98 -10.62
CA THR A 60 -13.08 -19.76 -11.12
C THR A 60 -13.38 -19.94 -12.61
N PRO A 61 -14.64 -19.85 -13.06
CA PRO A 61 -14.97 -19.94 -14.48
C PRO A 61 -14.21 -18.90 -15.28
N VAL A 62 -13.83 -19.23 -16.51
CA VAL A 62 -13.23 -18.25 -17.42
C VAL A 62 -14.30 -17.22 -17.76
N PHE A 63 -13.92 -15.94 -17.68
CA PHE A 63 -14.77 -14.82 -18.07
C PHE A 63 -15.43 -15.06 -19.42
N GLN A 64 -16.75 -14.90 -19.46
CA GLN A 64 -17.56 -14.91 -20.66
C GLN A 64 -18.04 -13.48 -20.96
N PRO A 65 -18.30 -13.12 -22.23
CA PRO A 65 -18.85 -11.81 -22.57
C PRO A 65 -20.14 -11.44 -21.80
N ILE A 66 -20.94 -12.44 -21.40
CA ILE A 66 -22.16 -12.24 -20.60
C ILE A 66 -21.88 -11.82 -19.14
N ASP A 67 -20.67 -12.07 -18.64
CA ASP A 67 -20.25 -11.61 -17.32
C ASP A 67 -19.92 -10.11 -17.31
N GLY A 68 -19.77 -9.49 -18.49
CA GLY A 68 -19.49 -8.07 -18.66
C GLY A 68 -20.75 -7.20 -18.68
N GLY A 69 -20.60 -5.93 -18.30
CA GLY A 69 -21.67 -4.93 -18.44
C GLY A 69 -22.85 -5.08 -17.48
N ASN A 70 -22.75 -5.97 -16.49
CA ASN A 70 -23.77 -6.21 -15.46
C ASN A 70 -23.56 -5.38 -14.18
N ALA A 71 -22.48 -4.60 -14.09
CA ALA A 71 -22.23 -3.70 -12.98
C ALA A 71 -23.13 -2.47 -13.10
N GLU A 72 -23.99 -2.26 -12.11
CA GLU A 72 -24.77 -1.03 -12.01
C GLU A 72 -23.81 0.12 -11.60
N GLU A 73 -23.70 1.12 -12.47
CA GLU A 73 -22.66 2.15 -12.38
C GLU A 73 -22.75 2.93 -11.06
N SER A 74 -23.95 3.23 -10.58
CA SER A 74 -24.12 4.04 -9.37
C SER A 74 -23.66 3.29 -8.11
N ILE A 75 -24.02 2.00 -7.99
CA ILE A 75 -23.57 1.10 -6.93
C ILE A 75 -22.06 0.90 -7.01
N TRP A 76 -21.52 0.67 -8.21
CA TRP A 76 -20.08 0.46 -8.37
C TRP A 76 -19.26 1.70 -7.96
N LYS A 77 -19.69 2.89 -8.40
CA LYS A 77 -19.06 4.15 -7.98
C LYS A 77 -19.17 4.37 -6.47
N ALA A 78 -20.35 4.13 -5.89
CA ALA A 78 -20.57 4.30 -4.46
C ALA A 78 -19.68 3.37 -3.62
N ALA A 79 -19.56 2.10 -4.02
CA ALA A 79 -18.70 1.11 -3.37
C ALA A 79 -17.21 1.51 -3.43
N GLY A 80 -16.81 2.24 -4.46
CA GLY A 80 -15.45 2.70 -4.64
C GLY A 80 -15.03 3.87 -3.76
N GLN A 81 -15.96 4.62 -3.14
CA GLN A 81 -15.64 5.94 -2.55
C GLN A 81 -14.99 5.91 -1.17
N ASN A 82 -15.11 4.81 -0.42
CA ASN A 82 -14.69 4.75 0.98
C ASN A 82 -13.53 3.75 1.17
N PHE A 83 -12.86 3.84 2.33
CA PHE A 83 -11.96 2.78 2.78
C PHE A 83 -12.72 1.44 2.91
N CYS A 84 -12.08 0.36 2.46
CA CYS A 84 -12.57 -1.01 2.59
C CYS A 84 -11.92 -1.79 3.75
N GLY A 85 -10.85 -1.25 4.35
CA GLY A 85 -10.26 -1.76 5.59
C GLY A 85 -9.05 -2.66 5.40
N GLY A 86 -8.58 -2.83 4.16
CA GLY A 86 -7.32 -3.51 3.89
C GLY A 86 -6.15 -2.80 4.55
N ASN A 87 -5.24 -3.56 5.15
CA ASN A 87 -4.23 -3.01 6.06
C ASN A 87 -2.94 -3.83 6.08
N LEU A 88 -1.90 -3.31 6.77
CA LEU A 88 -0.57 -3.93 6.81
C LEU A 88 -0.58 -5.32 7.45
N HIS A 89 -1.46 -5.56 8.43
CA HIS A 89 -1.60 -6.87 9.05
C HIS A 89 -2.21 -7.89 8.09
N GLY A 90 -3.28 -7.50 7.38
CA GLY A 90 -3.89 -8.30 6.33
C GLY A 90 -2.89 -8.67 5.25
N LEU A 91 -2.17 -7.70 4.69
CA LEU A 91 -1.10 -7.98 3.73
C LEU A 91 -0.03 -8.94 4.28
N THR A 92 0.42 -8.73 5.52
CA THR A 92 1.41 -9.62 6.18
C THR A 92 0.88 -11.07 6.22
N SER A 93 -0.41 -11.26 6.53
CA SER A 93 -1.05 -12.59 6.57
C SER A 93 -1.08 -13.30 5.21
N LYS A 94 -0.96 -12.57 4.10
CA LYS A 94 -1.02 -13.11 2.73
C LYS A 94 0.36 -13.31 2.08
N LEU A 95 1.47 -13.04 2.77
CA LEU A 95 2.80 -13.25 2.19
C LEU A 95 3.04 -14.70 1.75
N GLY A 96 2.53 -15.68 2.51
CA GLY A 96 2.59 -17.08 2.07
C GLY A 96 1.72 -17.39 0.85
N TYR A 97 0.64 -16.64 0.61
CA TYR A 97 -0.12 -16.74 -0.66
C TYR A 97 0.69 -16.18 -1.84
N LEU A 98 1.32 -15.02 -1.65
CA LEU A 98 2.14 -14.39 -2.68
C LEU A 98 3.37 -15.23 -3.03
N GLU A 99 4.03 -15.81 -2.03
CA GLU A 99 5.13 -16.75 -2.23
C GLU A 99 4.69 -17.97 -3.07
N ARG A 100 3.55 -18.59 -2.73
CA ARG A 100 3.02 -19.74 -3.51
C ARG A 100 2.62 -19.37 -4.93
N LEU A 101 2.26 -18.11 -5.18
CA LEU A 101 1.99 -17.58 -6.51
C LEU A 101 3.29 -17.41 -7.33
N GLY A 102 4.45 -17.39 -6.68
CA GLY A 102 5.75 -17.14 -7.30
C GLY A 102 6.16 -15.67 -7.33
N VAL A 103 5.48 -14.82 -6.54
CA VAL A 103 5.84 -13.40 -6.40
C VAL A 103 7.13 -13.28 -5.61
N THR A 104 8.08 -12.49 -6.13
CA THR A 104 9.35 -12.21 -5.44
C THR A 104 9.49 -10.74 -5.04
N ALA A 105 8.62 -9.86 -5.50
CA ALA A 105 8.58 -8.46 -5.06
C ALA A 105 7.15 -7.95 -4.97
N ILE A 106 6.84 -7.21 -3.90
CA ILE A 106 5.56 -6.50 -3.76
C ILE A 106 5.76 -5.00 -3.92
N TRP A 107 4.86 -4.37 -4.66
CA TRP A 107 4.73 -2.92 -4.72
C TRP A 107 3.42 -2.50 -4.06
N ILE A 108 3.55 -1.81 -2.93
CA ILE A 108 2.43 -1.39 -2.10
C ILE A 108 2.07 0.04 -2.49
N SER A 109 0.78 0.29 -2.75
CA SER A 109 0.23 1.65 -2.88
C SER A 109 0.66 2.55 -1.69
N PRO A 110 0.63 3.89 -1.82
CA PRO A 110 1.15 4.75 -0.76
C PRO A 110 0.46 4.50 0.60
N ILE A 111 1.28 4.32 1.63
CA ILE A 111 0.84 3.94 2.99
C ILE A 111 0.98 5.08 4.00
N PHE A 112 1.48 6.23 3.58
CA PHE A 112 1.79 7.34 4.46
C PHE A 112 0.51 8.02 4.97
N LYS A 113 0.60 8.71 6.11
CA LYS A 113 -0.55 9.37 6.73
C LYS A 113 -1.19 10.37 5.77
N GLN A 114 -2.47 10.14 5.50
CA GLN A 114 -3.32 10.91 4.60
C GLN A 114 -4.05 12.05 5.32
N VAL A 115 -4.65 12.95 4.54
CA VAL A 115 -5.59 13.96 5.05
C VAL A 115 -6.84 13.30 5.64
N SER A 116 -7.32 13.82 6.77
CA SER A 116 -8.47 13.23 7.48
C SER A 116 -9.84 13.69 6.98
N PHE A 117 -9.90 14.63 6.04
CA PHE A 117 -11.15 15.26 5.57
C PHE A 117 -11.59 14.79 4.18
N LYS A 118 -10.90 13.80 3.59
CA LYS A 118 -11.21 13.17 2.30
C LYS A 118 -10.90 11.68 2.40
N GLU A 119 -11.69 10.88 1.69
CA GLU A 119 -11.48 9.43 1.55
C GLU A 119 -10.34 9.14 0.56
N THR A 120 -9.11 9.38 0.96
CA THR A 120 -7.93 9.17 0.10
C THR A 120 -7.35 7.77 0.28
N TYR A 121 -8.21 6.75 0.20
CA TYR A 121 -7.85 5.32 0.33
C TYR A 121 -6.79 4.87 -0.68
N HIS A 122 -6.67 5.59 -1.80
CA HIS A 122 -5.67 5.35 -2.83
C HIS A 122 -4.25 5.81 -2.42
N GLY A 123 -4.10 6.63 -1.37
CA GLY A 123 -2.80 6.97 -0.78
C GLY A 123 -2.14 8.27 -1.27
N TYR A 124 -2.74 9.01 -2.20
CA TYR A 124 -2.10 10.20 -2.81
C TYR A 124 -2.41 11.54 -2.10
N GLY A 125 -3.27 11.53 -1.08
CA GLY A 125 -3.60 12.70 -0.26
C GLY A 125 -2.69 12.86 0.96
N ILE A 126 -1.37 12.67 0.81
CA ILE A 126 -0.44 12.56 1.94
C ILE A 126 -0.40 13.87 2.74
N GLN A 127 -0.59 13.76 4.06
CA GLN A 127 -0.40 14.82 5.05
C GLN A 127 0.98 14.73 5.73
N ASN A 128 1.47 13.52 5.99
CA ASN A 128 2.73 13.30 6.68
C ASN A 128 3.47 12.06 6.14
N PHE A 129 4.58 12.31 5.43
CA PHE A 129 5.45 11.28 4.85
C PHE A 129 6.22 10.44 5.87
N LEU A 130 6.29 10.87 7.12
CA LEU A 130 7.09 10.20 8.15
C LEU A 130 6.27 9.24 9.00
N ASP A 131 4.96 9.16 8.79
CA ASP A 131 4.07 8.27 9.53
C ASP A 131 3.23 7.40 8.60
N VAL A 132 2.81 6.25 9.11
CA VAL A 132 1.85 5.36 8.45
C VAL A 132 0.44 5.90 8.68
N ASP A 133 -0.44 5.73 7.70
CA ASP A 133 -1.84 6.08 7.86
C ASP A 133 -2.53 5.20 8.91
N PRO A 134 -3.26 5.77 9.89
CA PRO A 134 -3.96 5.00 10.91
C PRO A 134 -4.96 3.96 10.38
N HIS A 135 -5.52 4.14 9.18
CA HIS A 135 -6.38 3.12 8.54
C HIS A 135 -5.58 1.87 8.15
N PHE A 136 -4.29 2.01 7.85
CA PHE A 136 -3.42 0.92 7.41
C PHE A 136 -2.61 0.28 8.54
N GLY A 137 -2.41 0.99 9.66
CA GLY A 137 -1.75 0.49 10.85
C GLY A 137 -0.75 1.48 11.46
N LYS A 138 0.32 0.96 12.06
CA LYS A 138 1.39 1.72 12.71
C LYS A 138 2.74 1.45 12.04
N ARG A 139 3.74 2.27 12.35
CA ARG A 139 5.12 2.07 11.87
C ARG A 139 5.68 0.68 12.20
N ASP A 140 5.31 0.11 13.35
CA ASP A 140 5.76 -1.23 13.76
C ASP A 140 5.11 -2.35 12.94
N ASP A 141 3.90 -2.14 12.42
CA ASP A 141 3.25 -3.07 11.50
C ASP A 141 3.99 -3.08 10.16
N LEU A 142 4.43 -1.91 9.68
CA LEU A 142 5.28 -1.82 8.48
C LEU A 142 6.62 -2.53 8.68
N ARG A 143 7.27 -2.33 9.83
CA ARG A 143 8.51 -3.05 10.17
C ARG A 143 8.29 -4.56 10.18
N THR A 144 7.16 -5.00 10.73
CA THR A 144 6.78 -6.41 10.78
C THR A 144 6.54 -6.96 9.39
N LEU A 145 5.78 -6.26 8.55
CA LEU A 145 5.55 -6.63 7.16
C LEU A 145 6.87 -6.81 6.41
N VAL A 146 7.76 -5.81 6.45
CA VAL A 146 9.04 -5.85 5.73
C VAL A 146 9.92 -7.01 6.21
N ARG A 147 10.02 -7.21 7.53
CA ARG A 147 10.80 -8.34 8.09
C ARG A 147 10.22 -9.69 7.66
N THR A 148 8.90 -9.84 7.69
CA THR A 148 8.25 -11.09 7.28
C THR A 148 8.41 -11.30 5.77
N ALA A 149 8.20 -10.28 4.93
CA ALA A 149 8.38 -10.35 3.49
C ALA A 149 9.80 -10.82 3.13
N HIS A 150 10.83 -10.21 3.73
CA HIS A 150 12.22 -10.63 3.55
C HIS A 150 12.48 -12.06 4.00
N ALA A 151 11.84 -12.54 5.08
CA ALA A 151 11.94 -13.93 5.52
C ALA A 151 11.31 -14.92 4.52
N HIS A 152 10.37 -14.46 3.69
CA HIS A 152 9.81 -15.20 2.55
C HIS A 152 10.56 -14.96 1.23
N GLY A 153 11.70 -14.25 1.25
CA GLY A 153 12.43 -13.89 0.03
C GLY A 153 11.72 -12.87 -0.85
N ILE A 154 10.76 -12.11 -0.31
CA ILE A 154 9.96 -11.11 -1.03
C ILE A 154 10.52 -9.71 -0.75
N TYR A 155 10.90 -9.00 -1.82
CA TYR A 155 11.29 -7.59 -1.75
C TYR A 155 10.08 -6.67 -1.57
N VAL A 156 10.27 -5.52 -0.92
CA VAL A 156 9.20 -4.53 -0.68
C VAL A 156 9.54 -3.20 -1.35
N ILE A 157 8.65 -2.73 -2.22
CA ILE A 157 8.70 -1.42 -2.87
C ILE A 157 7.59 -0.55 -2.28
N LEU A 158 7.96 0.62 -1.77
CA LEU A 158 7.01 1.64 -1.31
C LEU A 158 6.82 2.71 -2.37
N ASP A 159 5.57 3.08 -2.62
CA ASP A 159 5.23 4.21 -3.47
C ASP A 159 5.43 5.54 -2.70
N ILE A 160 6.41 6.35 -3.12
CA ILE A 160 6.78 7.62 -2.45
C ILE A 160 6.46 8.80 -3.37
N ILE A 161 5.42 9.56 -3.00
CA ILE A 161 4.88 10.62 -3.84
C ILE A 161 5.53 11.97 -3.53
N LEU A 162 6.61 12.29 -4.24
CA LEU A 162 7.36 13.53 -3.99
C LEU A 162 6.82 14.75 -4.76
N ASN A 163 5.96 14.53 -5.77
CA ASN A 163 5.47 15.61 -6.64
C ASN A 163 4.39 16.49 -5.98
N HIS A 164 3.61 15.94 -5.05
CA HIS A 164 2.50 16.65 -4.41
C HIS A 164 2.16 16.07 -3.03
N THR A 165 1.29 16.78 -2.31
CA THR A 165 0.68 16.36 -1.04
C THR A 165 -0.84 16.48 -1.12
N GLY A 166 -1.55 16.06 -0.09
CA GLY A 166 -2.94 16.51 0.09
C GLY A 166 -3.02 18.04 0.26
N ASP A 167 -4.25 18.57 0.28
CA ASP A 167 -4.52 20.01 0.45
C ASP A 167 -4.26 20.48 1.90
N VAL A 168 -3.00 20.39 2.35
CA VAL A 168 -2.58 20.65 3.74
C VAL A 168 -1.98 22.03 3.95
N PHE A 169 -1.73 22.77 2.86
CA PHE A 169 -1.30 24.16 2.89
C PHE A 169 -2.22 25.02 2.02
N ARG A 170 -2.50 26.23 2.48
CA ARG A 170 -3.23 27.25 1.71
C ARG A 170 -2.46 28.55 1.75
N TYR A 171 -2.29 29.19 0.59
CA TYR A 171 -1.79 30.55 0.52
C TYR A 171 -2.87 31.54 0.95
N ASN A 172 -2.47 32.59 1.67
CA ASN A 172 -3.36 33.71 1.91
C ASN A 172 -3.68 34.36 0.55
N PRO A 173 -4.97 34.49 0.14
CA PRO A 173 -5.34 35.07 -1.14
C PRO A 173 -4.84 36.51 -1.34
N ASN A 174 -4.50 37.22 -0.25
CA ASN A 174 -4.01 38.59 -0.31
C ASN A 174 -2.48 38.72 -0.50
N ARG A 175 -1.73 37.61 -0.65
CA ARG A 175 -0.25 37.61 -0.63
C ARG A 175 0.39 38.17 -1.92
N TYR A 176 -0.36 38.32 -3.01
CA TYR A 176 0.16 38.78 -4.31
C TYR A 176 -0.49 40.07 -4.84
N TRP A 177 -1.33 40.74 -4.04
CA TRP A 177 -1.79 42.09 -4.38
C TRP A 177 -0.76 43.09 -3.86
N THR A 178 0.17 43.49 -4.71
CA THR A 178 0.83 44.79 -4.59
C THR A 178 0.00 45.77 -5.39
N GLU A 179 -0.49 46.84 -4.75
CA GLU A 179 -1.08 47.99 -5.45
C GLU A 179 -0.11 48.60 -6.47
#